data_AF-A0A7S1FCK3-F1
#
_entry.id   AF-A0A7S1FCK3-F1
#
_cell.length_a   1.000
_cell.length_b   1.000
_cell.length_c   1.000
_cell.angle_alpha   90.00
_cell.angle_beta   90.00
_cell.angle_gamma   90.00
#
_symmetry.space_group_name_H-M   'P 1'
#
loop_
_entity.id
_entity.type
_entity.pdbx_description
1 polymer ?
#
loop_
_entity_poly.entity_id
_entity_poly.type
_entity_poly.pdbx_seq_one_letter_code
_entity_poly.pdbx_strand_id
1 'polypeptide(L)'
;MQFSRLCGSAHSRHLPRFARWGGTHVNGASEAVPLITVHFVDPNGYKPQRTSVQAPVGSSIVDVAKAHGIDIHAACGQKLSCATCHVILKQHHYDELHPPGPRESDMLDSLFTLEDTSRLGCQVRLTPALDGIECTLPDKRDRGSVRMRPEHERPARVERLWSPVPAVVSRAGRAAPRHPQLEAELLPQLEAERNLSARLEAELRQLRSRNTTGEAKATAGKEGDDDSLDKLKAELQRTKVDINALGRKACFEDVIGLEKAKRALHEAVIWPLLADPALFAGVRGGVRGLLLYGPPGCGKTMLARAAAAELGEHASFFHVRPGDVMSKFYGDSQRRVQALEALVKEASPAVVFLDEVDSLLGSRDGSGVAEHHRATTNALLEWMDGFNTGLERVFFLGATNRGESIDEAALRRFGEAAEVELPSLEARLSLITHLVISAAGDGHRSELQKCDLHIIAERTEGFSLADVDGLVQQAFLAVLRELPGGVKPGMRPADVPPVKFAHFDGALQDTSGTSALKQMLKARAEKRSL
;
A
#
# COMPACT_ATOMS: atom_id res chain seq x y z
N MET A 1 19.22 42.41 -63.15
CA MET A 1 19.02 43.72 -62.51
C MET A 1 18.56 43.43 -61.08
N GLN A 2 19.41 43.33 -60.04
CA GLN A 2 20.21 44.42 -59.43
C GLN A 2 19.36 45.69 -59.32
N PHE A 3 19.08 46.32 -58.17
CA PHE A 3 19.81 46.42 -56.89
C PHE A 3 18.88 47.14 -55.87
N SER A 4 18.98 46.81 -54.57
CA SER A 4 18.84 47.72 -53.39
C SER A 4 17.50 48.47 -53.10
N ARG A 5 17.05 48.73 -51.86
CA ARG A 5 17.69 48.76 -50.53
C ARG A 5 16.62 49.03 -49.43
N LEU A 6 16.97 48.63 -48.20
CA LEU A 6 16.63 49.22 -46.88
C LEU A 6 15.20 48.99 -46.32
N CYS A 7 14.95 48.76 -45.04
CA CYS A 7 15.76 48.56 -43.82
C CYS A 7 14.77 48.03 -42.75
N GLY A 8 15.24 47.35 -41.70
CA GLY A 8 14.48 47.27 -40.43
C GLY A 8 14.41 45.88 -39.80
N SER A 9 15.33 45.67 -38.87
CA SER A 9 15.37 44.62 -37.84
C SER A 9 14.07 44.48 -37.03
N ALA A 10 13.70 43.24 -36.68
CA ALA A 10 13.39 42.85 -35.29
C ALA A 10 13.15 41.34 -35.20
N HIS A 11 13.93 40.67 -34.35
CA HIS A 11 13.68 39.32 -33.88
C HIS A 11 12.36 39.24 -33.10
N SER A 12 11.43 38.37 -33.51
CA SER A 12 10.37 37.89 -32.62
C SER A 12 10.57 36.39 -32.39
N ARG A 13 11.01 36.06 -31.17
CA ARG A 13 11.05 34.70 -30.65
C ARG A 13 9.62 34.21 -30.47
N HIS A 14 9.34 33.00 -30.96
CA HIS A 14 8.09 32.28 -30.74
C HIS A 14 7.74 32.19 -29.25
N LEU A 15 6.59 32.75 -28.87
CA LEU A 15 5.91 32.49 -27.60
C LEU A 15 5.16 31.14 -27.69
N PRO A 16 5.37 30.18 -26.79
CA PRO A 16 4.55 28.98 -26.71
C PRO A 16 3.19 29.28 -26.03
N ARG A 17 2.15 28.63 -26.56
CA ARG A 17 0.71 28.81 -26.26
C ARG A 17 0.40 28.64 -24.76
N PHE A 18 -0.36 29.59 -24.21
CA PHE A 18 -0.90 29.57 -22.84
C PHE A 18 -1.77 28.33 -22.59
N ALA A 19 -1.40 27.51 -21.60
CA ALA A 19 -2.26 26.49 -21.03
C ALA A 19 -3.33 27.18 -20.17
N ARG A 20 -4.61 26.95 -20.49
CA ARG A 20 -5.76 27.41 -19.70
C ARG A 20 -5.73 26.73 -18.33
N TRP A 21 -5.55 27.51 -17.28
CA TRP A 21 -5.83 27.07 -15.91
C TRP A 21 -7.35 27.05 -15.72
N GLY A 22 -7.91 25.87 -15.47
CA GLY A 22 -9.35 25.68 -15.30
C GLY A 22 -9.82 26.26 -13.96
N GLY A 23 -10.38 27.47 -14.00
CA GLY A 23 -11.07 28.08 -12.86
C GLY A 23 -12.56 27.75 -12.86
N THR A 24 -13.06 27.25 -11.75
CA THR A 24 -14.49 27.35 -11.39
C THR A 24 -14.88 28.83 -11.33
N HIS A 25 -15.88 29.23 -12.12
CA HIS A 25 -16.41 30.59 -12.15
C HIS A 25 -16.89 31.04 -10.77
N VAL A 26 -16.22 32.05 -10.22
CA VAL A 26 -16.75 32.90 -9.16
C VAL A 26 -16.71 34.33 -9.69
N ASN A 27 -17.88 34.96 -9.79
CA ASN A 27 -18.02 36.35 -10.22
C ASN A 27 -17.33 37.28 -9.20
N GLY A 28 -16.30 37.99 -9.65
CA GLY A 28 -15.59 39.02 -8.90
C GLY A 28 -14.36 39.47 -9.69
N ALA A 29 -14.11 40.77 -9.77
CA ALA A 29 -13.12 41.40 -10.64
C ALA A 29 -11.76 40.66 -10.70
N SER A 30 -11.26 40.36 -11.90
CA SER A 30 -9.97 39.69 -12.09
C SER A 30 -8.83 40.68 -11.82
N GLU A 31 -8.38 40.76 -10.57
CA GLU A 31 -7.04 41.26 -10.27
C GLU A 31 -6.02 40.29 -10.91
N ALA A 32 -5.12 40.83 -11.73
CA ALA A 32 -4.06 40.05 -12.36
C ALA A 32 -3.17 39.45 -11.26
N VAL A 33 -3.20 38.12 -11.10
CA VAL A 33 -2.35 37.43 -10.13
C VAL A 33 -0.89 37.63 -10.55
N PRO A 34 -0.02 38.18 -9.67
CA PRO A 34 1.38 38.41 -10.00
C PRO A 34 2.06 37.08 -10.34
N LEU A 35 2.90 37.11 -11.38
CA LEU A 35 3.72 35.97 -11.81
C LEU A 35 5.12 36.10 -11.22
N ILE A 36 5.70 34.98 -10.83
CA ILE A 36 7.09 34.88 -10.42
C ILE A 36 7.81 33.78 -11.22
N THR A 37 9.13 33.87 -11.25
CA THR A 37 10.00 32.94 -11.96
C THR A 37 10.38 31.77 -11.05
N VAL A 38 10.21 30.54 -11.54
CA VAL A 38 10.63 29.31 -10.87
C VAL A 38 11.65 28.58 -11.73
N HIS A 39 12.78 28.20 -11.16
CA HIS A 39 13.84 27.44 -11.82
C HIS A 39 13.86 26.00 -11.32
N PHE A 40 13.69 25.04 -12.22
CA PHE A 40 13.84 23.63 -11.93
C PHE A 40 15.17 23.12 -12.47
N VAL A 41 15.96 22.48 -11.62
CA VAL A 41 17.27 21.92 -11.97
C VAL A 41 17.16 20.40 -11.93
N ASP A 42 17.49 19.73 -13.03
CA ASP A 42 17.56 18.26 -13.12
C ASP A 42 19.03 17.84 -13.28
N PRO A 43 19.63 17.19 -12.27
CA PRO A 43 21.05 16.82 -12.30
C PRO A 43 21.39 15.72 -13.33
N ASN A 44 20.40 15.04 -13.92
CA ASN A 44 20.60 13.84 -14.76
C ASN A 44 20.25 14.02 -16.25
N GLY A 45 19.98 15.26 -16.68
CA GLY A 45 19.03 15.60 -17.74
C GLY A 45 19.03 14.81 -19.07
N TYR A 46 17.79 14.57 -19.56
CA TYR A 46 17.43 14.35 -20.98
C TYR A 46 17.03 15.67 -21.70
N LYS A 47 17.04 16.82 -20.99
CA LYS A 47 16.70 18.19 -21.42
C LYS A 47 17.55 19.21 -20.64
N PRO A 48 17.63 20.50 -21.03
CA PRO A 48 18.62 21.43 -20.47
C PRO A 48 18.61 21.44 -18.95
N GLN A 49 19.82 21.42 -18.38
CA GLN A 49 20.16 21.25 -16.95
C GLN A 49 19.38 22.15 -15.98
N ARG A 50 18.75 23.23 -16.49
CA ARG A 50 17.88 24.16 -15.76
C ARG A 50 16.72 24.61 -16.66
N THR A 51 15.50 24.46 -16.17
CA THR A 51 14.25 24.90 -16.83
C THR A 51 13.60 26.02 -16.03
N SER A 52 13.41 27.19 -16.64
CA SER A 52 12.79 28.36 -16.01
C SER A 52 11.37 28.55 -16.51
N VAL A 53 10.41 28.71 -15.59
CA VAL A 53 8.99 28.87 -15.90
C VAL A 53 8.37 30.03 -15.11
N GLN A 54 7.30 30.62 -15.65
CA GLN A 54 6.53 31.68 -14.99
C GLN A 54 5.31 31.06 -14.32
N ALA A 55 5.09 31.36 -13.05
CA ALA A 55 4.03 30.77 -12.25
C ALA A 55 3.27 31.82 -11.43
N PRO A 56 1.93 31.70 -11.29
CA PRO A 56 1.17 32.60 -10.44
C PRO A 56 1.48 32.37 -8.97
N VAL A 57 1.63 33.48 -8.23
CA VAL A 57 1.75 33.49 -6.76
C VAL A 57 0.57 32.71 -6.15
N GLY A 58 0.87 31.90 -5.13
CA GLY A 58 -0.08 31.00 -4.46
C GLY A 58 -0.06 29.56 -4.95
N SER A 59 0.50 29.29 -6.14
CA SER A 59 0.68 27.93 -6.68
C SER A 59 1.66 27.12 -5.84
N SER A 60 1.51 25.80 -5.79
CA SER A 60 2.55 24.92 -5.24
C SER A 60 3.63 24.62 -6.29
N ILE A 61 4.82 24.20 -5.85
CA ILE A 61 5.88 23.74 -6.76
C ILE A 61 5.40 22.55 -7.62
N VAL A 62 4.53 21.69 -7.08
CA VAL A 62 3.96 20.55 -7.83
C VAL A 62 3.00 21.01 -8.93
N ASP A 63 2.15 22.01 -8.66
CA ASP A 63 1.22 22.55 -9.67
C ASP A 63 1.99 23.14 -10.85
N VAL A 64 3.03 23.91 -10.55
CA VAL A 64 3.89 24.54 -11.55
C VAL A 64 4.64 23.50 -12.37
N ALA A 65 5.24 22.50 -11.71
CA ALA A 65 5.95 21.43 -12.39
C ALA A 65 5.03 20.65 -13.36
N LYS A 66 3.82 20.28 -12.91
CA LYS A 66 2.84 19.58 -13.76
C LYS A 66 2.36 20.43 -14.94
N ALA A 67 2.09 21.71 -14.73
CA ALA A 67 1.65 22.62 -15.78
C ALA A 67 2.71 22.82 -16.89
N HIS A 68 3.99 22.64 -16.56
CA HIS A 68 5.11 22.85 -17.48
C HIS A 68 5.83 21.55 -17.89
N GLY A 69 5.26 20.38 -17.59
CA GLY A 69 5.80 19.08 -18.02
C GLY A 69 7.14 18.70 -17.38
N ILE A 70 7.35 19.12 -16.12
CA ILE A 70 8.53 18.80 -15.31
C ILE A 70 8.24 17.53 -14.51
N ASP A 71 9.16 16.57 -14.55
CA ASP A 71 8.95 15.20 -14.07
C ASP A 71 9.08 15.08 -12.54
N ILE A 72 8.07 15.60 -11.84
CA ILE A 72 7.84 15.42 -10.40
C ILE A 72 6.70 14.43 -10.16
N HIS A 73 6.97 13.34 -9.44
CA HIS A 73 6.03 12.21 -9.36
C HIS A 73 4.74 12.52 -8.58
N ALA A 74 4.83 13.25 -7.45
CA ALA A 74 3.69 13.70 -6.64
C ALA A 74 2.51 12.69 -6.55
N ALA A 75 2.81 11.44 -6.17
CA ALA A 75 1.91 10.28 -6.27
C ALA A 75 0.62 10.44 -5.45
N CYS A 76 0.70 11.08 -4.28
CA CYS A 76 -0.48 11.33 -3.44
C CYS A 76 -1.38 12.47 -3.94
N GLY A 77 -1.07 13.11 -5.07
CA GLY A 77 -1.85 14.23 -5.59
C GLY A 77 -1.88 15.44 -4.65
N GLN A 78 -0.76 15.74 -3.99
CA GLN A 78 -0.58 16.86 -3.05
C GLN A 78 -1.32 16.74 -1.70
N LYS A 79 -1.72 15.54 -1.29
CA LYS A 79 -2.44 15.28 -0.02
C LYS A 79 -1.54 15.14 1.23
N LEU A 80 -0.24 15.45 1.13
CA LEU A 80 0.75 15.24 2.21
C LEU A 80 0.73 13.80 2.76
N SER A 81 0.72 12.81 1.86
CA SER A 81 0.67 11.38 2.22
C SER A 81 1.84 10.57 1.64
N CYS A 82 2.76 11.21 0.94
CA CYS A 82 3.98 10.60 0.41
C CYS A 82 5.08 11.65 0.23
N ALA A 83 6.34 11.22 0.09
CA ALA A 83 7.48 12.11 -0.12
C ALA A 83 7.93 12.23 -1.59
N THR A 84 7.18 11.67 -2.55
CA THR A 84 7.59 11.60 -3.97
C THR A 84 7.57 12.95 -4.72
N CYS A 85 7.21 14.05 -4.05
CA CYS A 85 7.30 15.41 -4.58
C CYS A 85 8.42 16.22 -3.92
N HIS A 86 9.37 15.54 -3.29
CA HIS A 86 10.57 16.10 -2.71
C HIS A 86 11.33 16.98 -3.70
N VAL A 87 11.76 18.15 -3.23
CA VAL A 87 12.63 19.09 -3.91
C VAL A 87 13.67 19.61 -2.92
N ILE A 88 14.84 19.95 -3.44
CA ILE A 88 15.95 20.53 -2.67
C ILE A 88 16.05 22.00 -3.04
N LEU A 89 15.96 22.88 -2.06
CA LEU A 89 15.99 24.34 -2.26
C LEU A 89 17.39 24.90 -1.99
N LYS A 90 17.70 26.06 -2.55
CA LYS A 90 18.86 26.84 -2.09
C LYS A 90 18.58 27.40 -0.69
N GLN A 91 19.62 27.46 0.16
CA GLN A 91 19.51 27.89 1.56
C GLN A 91 18.73 29.21 1.73
N HIS A 92 19.05 30.24 0.96
CA HIS A 92 18.36 31.54 1.07
C HIS A 92 16.84 31.45 0.78
N HIS A 93 16.42 30.63 -0.20
CA HIS A 93 14.99 30.41 -0.46
C HIS A 93 14.34 29.52 0.60
N TYR A 94 15.11 28.60 1.19
CA TYR A 94 14.63 27.76 2.29
C TYR A 94 14.38 28.58 3.56
N ASP A 95 15.26 29.53 3.87
CA ASP A 95 15.18 30.40 5.05
C ASP A 95 13.96 31.36 4.99
N GLU A 96 13.48 31.67 3.78
CA GLU A 96 12.24 32.45 3.57
C GLU A 96 10.96 31.63 3.79
N LEU A 97 11.06 30.31 3.89
CA LEU A 97 9.92 29.42 4.13
C LEU A 97 9.73 29.14 5.62
N HIS A 98 8.48 28.92 6.01
CA HIS A 98 8.20 28.36 7.33
C HIS A 98 8.83 26.98 7.46
N PRO A 99 9.35 26.59 8.63
CA PRO A 99 9.92 25.26 8.84
C PRO A 99 8.89 24.18 8.49
N PRO A 100 9.34 22.99 8.04
CA PRO A 100 8.43 21.89 7.74
C PRO A 100 7.62 21.53 8.98
N GLY A 101 6.33 21.30 8.80
CA GLY A 101 5.46 20.83 9.89
C GLY A 101 5.78 19.36 10.25
N PRO A 102 5.32 18.85 11.41
CA PRO A 102 5.67 17.50 11.88
C PRO A 102 5.39 16.40 10.85
N ARG A 103 4.23 16.46 10.17
CA ARG A 103 3.88 15.51 9.11
C ARG A 103 4.74 15.62 7.84
N GLU A 104 5.22 16.83 7.53
CA GLU A 104 6.16 17.02 6.42
C GLU A 104 7.53 16.47 6.80
N SER A 105 8.01 16.76 8.01
CA SER A 105 9.26 16.22 8.56
C SER A 105 9.26 14.70 8.59
N ASP A 106 8.21 14.06 9.12
CA ASP A 106 8.09 12.59 9.15
C ASP A 106 8.22 11.95 7.74
N MET A 107 7.69 12.63 6.73
CA MET A 107 7.75 12.18 5.34
C MET A 107 9.13 12.42 4.73
N LEU A 108 9.75 13.56 5.03
CA LEU A 108 11.10 13.90 4.58
C LEU A 108 12.16 12.97 5.20
N ASP A 109 12.01 12.60 6.47
CA ASP A 109 12.94 11.71 7.20
C ASP A 109 13.04 10.30 6.58
N SER A 110 12.07 9.94 5.73
CA SER A 110 12.07 8.66 5.00
C SER A 110 12.79 8.74 3.65
N LEU A 111 13.32 9.90 3.25
CA LEU A 111 13.98 10.11 1.97
C LEU A 111 15.47 9.76 2.04
N PHE A 112 15.93 9.05 1.01
CA PHE A 112 17.34 8.68 0.86
C PHE A 112 18.24 9.87 0.52
N THR A 113 17.77 10.77 -0.34
CA THR A 113 18.47 11.97 -0.80
C THR A 113 18.07 13.21 0.02
N LEU A 114 17.88 13.04 1.34
CA LEU A 114 17.46 14.13 2.20
C LEU A 114 18.62 15.10 2.44
N GLU A 115 18.46 16.33 1.97
CA GLU A 115 19.31 17.48 2.33
C GLU A 115 18.63 18.38 3.36
N ASP A 116 19.41 19.22 4.06
CA ASP A 116 18.91 20.12 5.09
C ASP A 116 17.89 21.15 4.56
N THR A 117 17.95 21.47 3.28
CA THR A 117 17.03 22.38 2.57
C THR A 117 15.91 21.64 1.83
N SER A 118 15.69 20.37 2.15
CA SER A 118 14.66 19.56 1.52
C SER A 118 13.27 19.95 1.96
N ARG A 119 12.36 20.06 0.99
CA ARG A 119 10.93 20.31 1.23
C ARG A 119 10.08 19.42 0.35
N LEU A 120 8.83 19.21 0.76
CA LEU A 120 7.84 18.61 -0.11
C LEU A 120 7.28 19.68 -1.02
N GLY A 121 7.42 19.53 -2.34
CA GLY A 121 6.98 20.52 -3.32
C GLY A 121 5.47 20.85 -3.23
N CYS A 122 4.64 19.96 -2.66
CA CYS A 122 3.23 20.25 -2.39
C CYS A 122 2.99 21.20 -1.20
N GLN A 123 3.99 21.37 -0.32
CA GLN A 123 3.93 22.26 0.84
C GLN A 123 4.60 23.61 0.58
N VAL A 124 5.46 23.70 -0.44
CA VAL A 124 6.09 24.97 -0.86
C VAL A 124 5.11 25.75 -1.72
N ARG A 125 4.53 26.81 -1.15
CA ARG A 125 3.65 27.77 -1.84
C ARG A 125 4.44 28.98 -2.29
N LEU A 126 4.26 29.37 -3.55
CA LEU A 126 4.92 30.53 -4.13
C LEU A 126 4.39 31.83 -3.53
N THR A 127 5.30 32.65 -3.02
CA THR A 127 5.04 34.02 -2.54
C THR A 127 5.86 35.00 -3.38
N PRO A 128 5.53 36.31 -3.40
CA PRO A 128 6.32 37.29 -4.15
C PRO A 128 7.79 37.38 -3.73
N ALA A 129 8.13 37.00 -2.49
CA ALA A 129 9.52 36.96 -2.00
C ALA A 129 10.36 35.88 -2.69
N LEU A 130 9.72 34.78 -3.12
CA LEU A 130 10.35 33.62 -3.74
C LEU A 130 10.55 33.79 -5.26
N ASP A 131 10.57 35.02 -5.78
CA ASP A 131 10.82 35.24 -7.20
C ASP A 131 12.25 34.85 -7.57
N GLY A 132 12.38 33.94 -8.54
CA GLY A 132 13.65 33.30 -8.87
C GLY A 132 13.98 32.07 -8.02
N ILE A 133 13.00 31.50 -7.31
CA ILE A 133 13.21 30.28 -6.53
C ILE A 133 13.79 29.15 -7.39
N GLU A 134 14.85 28.53 -6.88
CA GLU A 134 15.52 27.41 -7.54
C GLU A 134 15.26 26.11 -6.76
N CYS A 135 14.65 25.16 -7.47
CA CYS A 135 14.25 23.85 -6.96
C CYS A 135 15.03 22.78 -7.72
N THR A 136 15.91 22.07 -7.03
CA THR A 136 16.63 20.93 -7.59
C THR A 136 15.82 19.66 -7.36
N LEU A 137 15.65 18.86 -8.42
CA LEU A 137 15.03 17.55 -8.34
C LEU A 137 16.08 16.52 -7.85
N PRO A 138 15.73 15.61 -6.94
CA PRO A 138 16.66 14.61 -6.43
C PRO A 138 17.14 13.67 -7.55
N ASP A 139 18.39 13.24 -7.46
CA ASP A 139 19.01 12.33 -8.44
C ASP A 139 18.27 10.97 -8.46
N LYS A 140 17.71 10.60 -9.61
CA LYS A 140 16.98 9.34 -9.80
C LYS A 140 17.89 8.08 -9.81
N ARG A 141 19.21 8.25 -9.89
CA ARG A 141 20.22 7.18 -10.01
C ARG A 141 20.89 6.82 -8.70
N ASP A 142 20.87 7.71 -7.69
CA ASP A 142 21.51 7.43 -6.41
C ASP A 142 20.56 6.70 -5.46
N ARG A 143 20.50 5.37 -5.62
CA ARG A 143 19.88 4.44 -4.66
C ARG A 143 20.93 3.77 -3.77
N GLY A 144 22.06 4.42 -3.48
CA GLY A 144 23.08 3.76 -2.65
C GLY A 144 24.35 4.54 -2.37
N SER A 145 24.31 5.54 -1.48
CA SER A 145 25.33 5.71 -0.42
C SER A 145 24.78 6.45 0.80
N VAL A 146 25.04 5.94 2.01
CA VAL A 146 24.54 6.48 3.29
C VAL A 146 25.48 7.59 3.78
N ARG A 147 24.97 8.80 4.02
CA ARG A 147 25.54 9.77 4.97
C ARG A 147 24.52 10.05 6.06
N MET A 148 24.78 9.56 7.27
CA MET A 148 23.99 9.93 8.45
C MET A 148 24.39 11.33 8.94
N ARG A 149 23.40 12.15 9.33
CA ARG A 149 23.64 13.39 10.09
C ARG A 149 24.30 13.04 11.43
N PRO A 150 25.37 13.72 11.85
CA PRO A 150 25.88 13.59 13.21
C PRO A 150 24.90 14.22 14.22
N GLU A 151 24.82 13.58 15.38
CA GLU A 151 23.75 13.69 16.38
C GLU A 151 23.78 14.95 17.27
N HIS A 152 24.37 16.06 16.82
CA HIS A 152 24.55 17.25 17.66
C HIS A 152 23.83 18.49 17.10
N GLU A 153 23.23 19.25 18.02
CA GLU A 153 22.46 20.50 17.87
C GLU A 153 20.94 20.38 17.70
N ARG A 154 20.26 19.98 18.79
CA ARG A 154 18.89 20.45 19.05
C ARG A 154 18.98 21.91 19.56
N PRO A 155 18.34 22.91 18.92
CA PRO A 155 18.27 24.23 19.52
C PRO A 155 17.39 24.17 20.78
N ALA A 156 17.91 24.82 21.82
CA ALA A 156 17.31 24.91 23.13
C ALA A 156 15.97 25.70 23.11
N ARG A 157 14.99 25.17 23.86
CA ARG A 157 13.96 25.88 24.63
C ARG A 157 13.50 27.24 24.08
N VAL A 158 12.33 27.28 23.44
CA VAL A 158 11.47 28.47 23.43
C VAL A 158 10.23 28.19 24.25
N GLU A 159 10.25 28.67 25.49
CA GLU A 159 9.08 28.87 26.33
C GLU A 159 8.22 30.00 25.75
N ARG A 160 6.89 29.80 25.81
CA ARG A 160 5.81 30.80 25.81
C ARG A 160 5.63 31.68 24.55
N LEU A 161 4.56 31.37 23.82
CA LEU A 161 3.56 32.35 23.36
C LEU A 161 2.28 31.60 22.93
N TRP A 162 1.54 31.11 23.91
CA TRP A 162 0.16 30.66 23.69
C TRP A 162 -0.76 31.84 23.96
N SER A 163 -1.25 32.48 22.89
CA SER A 163 -2.46 33.30 22.95
C SER A 163 -3.56 32.54 22.23
N PRO A 164 -4.76 32.38 22.82
CA PRO A 164 -5.86 31.68 22.17
C PRO A 164 -6.35 32.49 20.97
N VAL A 165 -6.39 31.84 19.80
CA VAL A 165 -7.04 32.38 18.61
C VAL A 165 -8.55 32.44 18.88
N PRO A 166 -9.23 33.60 18.69
CA PRO A 166 -10.67 33.70 18.90
C PRO A 166 -11.44 32.92 17.84
N ALA A 167 -12.53 32.29 18.28
CA ALA A 167 -13.46 31.57 17.42
C ALA A 167 -13.99 32.46 16.30
N VAL A 168 -13.77 32.04 15.05
CA VAL A 168 -14.42 32.65 13.89
C VAL A 168 -15.90 32.30 13.93
N VAL A 169 -16.69 33.32 14.23
CA VAL A 169 -18.14 33.37 14.15
C VAL A 169 -18.56 33.17 12.68
N SER A 170 -19.24 32.07 12.38
CA SER A 170 -19.96 31.90 11.12
C SER A 170 -21.16 32.85 11.08
N ARG A 171 -21.13 33.84 10.18
CA ARG A 171 -22.31 34.68 9.89
C ARG A 171 -23.22 33.99 8.87
N ALA A 172 -24.51 34.10 9.15
CA ALA A 172 -25.65 33.40 8.56
C ALA A 172 -25.95 33.72 7.08
N GLY A 173 -26.68 32.81 6.41
CA GLY A 173 -27.29 33.11 5.13
C GLY A 173 -28.00 31.98 4.38
N ARG A 174 -28.97 31.28 5.01
CA ARG A 174 -30.25 30.83 4.42
C ARG A 174 -31.01 29.94 5.41
N ALA A 175 -32.18 30.41 5.85
CA ALA A 175 -33.04 29.72 6.79
C ALA A 175 -33.81 28.58 6.10
N ALA A 176 -33.72 27.38 6.65
CA ALA A 176 -34.66 26.28 6.40
C ALA A 176 -35.97 26.54 7.19
N PRO A 177 -37.13 26.02 6.75
CA PRO A 177 -38.40 26.28 7.42
C PRO A 177 -38.42 25.60 8.79
N ARG A 178 -38.69 26.40 9.84
CA ARG A 178 -38.81 25.92 11.22
C ARG A 178 -40.15 25.23 11.40
N HIS A 179 -40.12 23.93 11.75
CA HIS A 179 -41.29 23.19 12.22
C HIS A 179 -41.32 23.22 13.76
N PRO A 180 -42.14 24.07 14.39
CA PRO A 180 -42.12 24.32 15.84
C PRO A 180 -42.51 23.10 16.70
N GLN A 181 -43.10 22.07 16.10
CA GLN A 181 -43.48 20.83 16.81
C GLN A 181 -42.31 19.85 16.96
N LEU A 182 -41.41 19.78 15.98
CA LEU A 182 -40.23 18.89 16.02
C LEU A 182 -39.12 19.41 16.95
N GLU A 183 -38.96 20.74 17.06
CA GLU A 183 -37.99 21.34 17.98
C GLU A 183 -38.38 21.13 19.45
N ALA A 184 -39.67 21.06 19.77
CA ALA A 184 -40.14 20.82 21.14
C ALA A 184 -39.96 19.36 21.60
N GLU A 185 -40.01 18.39 20.67
CA GLU A 185 -39.81 16.96 20.98
C GLU A 185 -38.34 16.55 21.05
N LEU A 186 -37.45 17.14 20.24
CA LEU A 186 -36.03 16.75 20.19
C LEU A 186 -35.13 17.45 21.22
N LEU A 187 -35.51 18.63 21.71
CA LEU A 187 -34.67 19.40 22.65
C LEU A 187 -34.34 18.64 23.95
N PRO A 188 -35.30 17.95 24.60
CA PRO A 188 -35.02 17.19 25.82
C PRO A 188 -34.06 16.00 25.56
N GLN A 189 -34.11 15.40 24.38
CA GLN A 189 -33.27 14.25 24.02
C GLN A 189 -31.81 14.67 23.78
N LEU A 190 -31.60 15.79 23.08
CA LEU A 190 -30.27 16.35 22.85
C LEU A 190 -29.61 16.86 24.14
N GLU A 191 -30.41 17.40 25.07
CA GLU A 191 -29.92 17.79 26.40
C GLU A 191 -29.54 16.57 27.25
N ALA A 192 -30.30 15.47 27.17
CA ALA A 192 -29.96 14.22 27.83
C ALA A 192 -28.65 13.61 27.30
N GLU A 193 -28.42 13.63 25.99
CA GLU A 193 -27.18 13.16 25.36
C GLU A 193 -25.95 14.00 25.74
N ARG A 194 -26.09 15.34 25.80
CA ARG A 194 -25.02 16.23 26.29
C ARG A 194 -24.69 16.00 27.76
N ASN A 195 -25.70 15.75 28.58
CA ASN A 195 -25.49 15.47 30.01
C ASN A 195 -24.85 14.09 30.24
N LEU A 196 -25.17 13.09 29.41
CA LEU A 196 -24.54 11.76 29.47
C LEU A 196 -23.06 11.81 29.05
N SER A 197 -22.75 12.52 27.97
CA SER A 197 -21.37 12.70 27.50
C SER A 197 -20.53 13.48 28.50
N ALA A 198 -21.06 14.54 29.13
CA ALA A 198 -20.36 15.27 30.19
C ALA A 198 -20.08 14.41 31.45
N ARG A 199 -20.99 13.48 31.79
CA ARG A 199 -20.79 12.53 32.91
C ARG A 199 -19.70 11.50 32.60
N LEU A 200 -19.70 10.92 31.41
CA LEU A 200 -18.67 9.97 30.95
C LEU A 200 -17.28 10.61 30.92
N GLU A 201 -17.17 11.87 30.48
CA GLU A 201 -15.90 12.60 30.49
C GLU A 201 -15.38 12.89 31.91
N ALA A 202 -16.28 13.17 32.87
CA ALA A 202 -15.91 13.37 34.27
C ALA A 202 -15.44 12.05 34.92
N GLU A 203 -16.09 10.93 34.59
CA GLU A 203 -15.72 9.60 35.09
C GLU A 203 -14.37 9.13 34.52
N LEU A 204 -14.12 9.37 33.23
CA LEU A 204 -12.82 9.13 32.59
C LEU A 204 -11.68 9.95 33.20
N ARG A 205 -11.95 11.19 33.65
CA ARG A 205 -10.95 12.00 34.38
C ARG A 205 -10.64 11.43 35.75
N GLN A 206 -11.63 10.86 36.46
CA GLN A 206 -11.41 10.21 37.76
C GLN A 206 -10.64 8.89 37.63
N LEU A 207 -10.88 8.12 36.57
CA LEU A 207 -10.10 6.91 36.29
C LEU A 207 -8.64 7.24 35.96
N ARG A 208 -8.40 8.33 35.22
CA ARG A 208 -7.03 8.80 34.91
C ARG A 208 -6.28 9.33 36.14
N SER A 209 -6.96 9.94 37.11
CA SER A 209 -6.31 10.45 38.33
C SER A 209 -6.02 9.34 39.37
N ARG A 210 -6.77 8.24 39.35
CA ARG A 210 -6.47 7.04 40.17
C ARG A 210 -5.20 6.33 39.72
N ASN A 211 -4.87 6.37 38.43
CA ASN A 211 -3.63 5.77 37.90
C ASN A 211 -2.36 6.59 38.19
N THR A 212 -2.46 7.84 38.65
CA THR A 212 -1.29 8.71 38.91
C THR A 212 -0.89 8.82 40.38
N THR A 213 -1.55 8.12 41.30
CA THR A 213 -1.28 8.23 42.76
C THR A 213 -0.98 6.91 43.45
N GLY A 214 -0.59 5.88 42.69
CA GLY A 214 -0.38 4.53 43.18
C GLY A 214 1.02 3.94 42.97
N GLU A 215 2.12 4.69 43.09
CA GLU A 215 3.46 4.08 43.17
C GLU A 215 4.38 4.84 44.13
N ALA A 216 4.56 4.29 45.34
CA ALA A 216 5.83 4.37 46.08
C ALA A 216 5.81 3.44 47.30
N LYS A 217 6.06 2.14 47.08
CA LYS A 217 6.91 1.35 47.99
C LYS A 217 7.37 0.06 47.32
N ALA A 218 8.68 -0.03 47.19
CA ALA A 218 9.45 -1.10 46.58
C ALA A 218 9.08 -2.50 47.08
N THR A 219 8.86 -3.43 46.15
CA THR A 219 9.36 -4.82 46.21
C THR A 219 9.27 -5.49 44.83
N ALA A 220 10.35 -6.16 44.43
CA ALA A 220 10.47 -7.30 43.50
C ALA A 220 10.03 -7.18 42.02
N GLY A 221 10.99 -7.41 41.11
CA GLY A 221 10.77 -7.51 39.68
C GLY A 221 9.98 -8.75 39.25
N LYS A 222 8.99 -8.53 38.38
CA LYS A 222 8.47 -9.43 37.32
C LYS A 222 7.20 -8.89 36.64
N GLU A 223 6.52 -7.90 37.22
CA GLU A 223 5.18 -7.49 36.78
C GLU A 223 5.12 -6.52 35.58
N GLY A 224 6.23 -5.91 35.14
CA GLY A 224 6.22 -4.90 34.06
C GLY A 224 6.28 -5.45 32.62
N ASP A 225 6.84 -6.65 32.43
CA ASP A 225 6.98 -7.25 31.08
C ASP A 225 5.68 -7.97 30.65
N ASP A 226 4.91 -8.51 31.59
CA ASP A 226 3.69 -9.29 31.29
C ASP A 226 2.54 -8.39 30.79
N ASP A 227 2.32 -7.23 31.43
CA ASP A 227 1.32 -6.23 30.99
C ASP A 227 1.65 -5.67 29.60
N SER A 228 2.95 -5.59 29.27
CA SER A 228 3.41 -5.20 27.94
C SER A 228 3.15 -6.28 26.88
N LEU A 229 3.30 -7.56 27.26
CA LEU A 229 3.06 -8.69 26.37
C LEU A 229 1.57 -8.88 26.08
N ASP A 230 0.71 -8.78 27.10
CA ASP A 230 -0.74 -8.89 26.95
C ASP A 230 -1.32 -7.79 26.07
N LYS A 231 -0.77 -6.57 26.19
CA LYS A 231 -1.12 -5.48 25.28
C LYS A 231 -0.75 -5.77 23.82
N LEU A 232 0.42 -6.38 23.58
CA LEU A 232 0.85 -6.80 22.24
C LEU A 232 -0.02 -7.95 21.71
N LYS A 233 -0.37 -8.93 22.54
CA LYS A 233 -1.32 -10.00 22.17
C LYS A 233 -2.66 -9.42 21.74
N ALA A 234 -3.20 -8.47 22.51
CA ALA A 234 -4.46 -7.81 22.18
C ALA A 234 -4.39 -7.06 20.83
N GLU A 235 -3.27 -6.40 20.53
CA GLU A 235 -3.04 -5.76 19.22
C GLU A 235 -2.96 -6.80 18.09
N LEU A 236 -2.24 -7.91 18.32
CA LEU A 236 -2.01 -8.96 17.35
C LEU A 236 -3.23 -9.88 17.15
N GLN A 237 -4.27 -9.77 17.98
CA GLN A 237 -5.53 -10.49 17.79
C GLN A 237 -6.14 -10.25 16.40
N ARG A 238 -5.88 -9.09 15.80
CA ARG A 238 -6.30 -8.77 14.41
C ARG A 238 -5.73 -9.71 13.34
N THR A 239 -4.63 -10.41 13.65
CA THR A 239 -4.01 -11.38 12.73
C THR A 239 -4.80 -12.69 12.68
N LYS A 240 -5.59 -12.99 13.73
CA LYS A 240 -6.51 -14.11 13.72
C LYS A 240 -7.64 -13.82 12.73
N VAL A 241 -7.74 -14.65 11.71
CA VAL A 241 -8.76 -14.52 10.67
C VAL A 241 -10.07 -15.10 11.20
N ASP A 242 -11.14 -14.33 11.09
CA ASP A 242 -12.49 -14.85 11.30
C ASP A 242 -12.90 -15.67 10.07
N ILE A 243 -12.91 -16.99 10.23
CA ILE A 243 -13.20 -17.93 9.15
C ILE A 243 -14.65 -17.78 8.67
N ASN A 244 -15.57 -17.39 9.55
CA ASN A 244 -16.96 -17.11 9.16
C ASN A 244 -17.09 -15.86 8.28
N ALA A 245 -16.16 -14.91 8.44
CA ALA A 245 -16.11 -13.69 7.64
C ALA A 245 -15.49 -13.89 6.24
N LEU A 246 -14.80 -15.02 5.98
CA LEU A 246 -14.22 -15.31 4.66
C LEU A 246 -15.30 -15.53 3.58
N GLY A 247 -16.53 -15.87 3.99
CA GLY A 247 -17.64 -16.13 3.09
C GLY A 247 -17.45 -17.35 2.20
N ARG A 248 -18.51 -17.76 1.48
CA ARG A 248 -18.49 -18.92 0.56
C ARG A 248 -17.53 -18.80 -0.63
N LYS A 249 -16.90 -17.64 -0.86
CA LYS A 249 -16.10 -17.31 -2.06
C LYS A 249 -14.61 -17.65 -1.93
N ALA A 250 -14.24 -18.37 -0.89
CA ALA A 250 -12.86 -18.71 -0.60
C ALA A 250 -12.73 -20.22 -0.36
N CYS A 251 -13.41 -21.07 -1.11
CA CYS A 251 -13.26 -22.53 -0.99
C CYS A 251 -12.25 -23.05 -2.04
N PHE A 252 -11.78 -24.30 -1.93
CA PHE A 252 -10.88 -24.85 -2.96
C PHE A 252 -11.55 -24.94 -4.34
N GLU A 253 -12.88 -25.04 -4.39
CA GLU A 253 -13.61 -25.05 -5.66
C GLU A 253 -13.52 -23.72 -6.41
N ASP A 254 -13.35 -22.61 -5.69
CA ASP A 254 -13.16 -21.28 -6.29
C ASP A 254 -11.73 -21.08 -6.81
N VAL A 255 -10.77 -21.92 -6.37
CA VAL A 255 -9.39 -21.85 -6.80
C VAL A 255 -9.21 -22.65 -8.09
N ILE A 256 -9.00 -21.95 -9.20
CA ILE A 256 -8.87 -22.57 -10.51
C ILE A 256 -7.46 -23.16 -10.70
N GLY A 257 -7.39 -24.47 -10.93
CA GLY A 257 -6.15 -25.21 -11.16
C GLY A 257 -5.32 -25.43 -9.89
N LEU A 258 -3.99 -25.49 -10.04
CA LEU A 258 -3.03 -25.69 -8.95
C LEU A 258 -3.15 -27.03 -8.19
N GLU A 259 -3.58 -28.09 -8.89
CA GLU A 259 -3.85 -29.40 -8.27
C GLU A 259 -2.68 -29.99 -7.48
N LYS A 260 -1.44 -29.75 -7.93
CA LYS A 260 -0.24 -30.17 -7.18
C LYS A 260 -0.10 -29.43 -5.85
N ALA A 261 -0.29 -28.11 -5.85
CA ALA A 261 -0.18 -27.28 -4.65
C ALA A 261 -1.35 -27.53 -3.69
N LYS A 262 -2.56 -27.73 -4.22
CA LYS A 262 -3.73 -28.17 -3.43
C LYS A 262 -3.45 -29.49 -2.72
N ARG A 263 -2.90 -30.48 -3.44
CA ARG A 263 -2.55 -31.78 -2.88
C ARG A 263 -1.50 -31.66 -1.77
N ALA A 264 -0.40 -30.95 -2.02
CA ALA A 264 0.65 -30.74 -1.01
C ALA A 264 0.08 -30.08 0.26
N LEU A 265 -0.79 -29.08 0.09
CA LEU A 265 -1.47 -28.41 1.20
C LEU A 265 -2.45 -29.32 1.96
N HIS A 266 -3.17 -30.20 1.26
CA HIS A 266 -4.01 -31.20 1.89
C HIS A 266 -3.19 -32.18 2.74
N GLU A 267 -2.10 -32.69 2.16
CA GLU A 267 -1.21 -33.68 2.79
C GLU A 267 -0.44 -33.09 3.99
N ALA A 268 0.09 -31.87 3.84
CA ALA A 268 0.96 -31.24 4.82
C ALA A 268 0.21 -30.52 5.96
N VAL A 269 -0.95 -29.92 5.67
CA VAL A 269 -1.64 -29.03 6.62
C VAL A 269 -3.04 -29.53 6.98
N ILE A 270 -3.88 -29.81 5.99
CA ILE A 270 -5.30 -30.05 6.23
C ILE A 270 -5.53 -31.41 6.88
N TRP A 271 -5.01 -32.50 6.32
CA TRP A 271 -5.24 -33.83 6.88
C TRP A 271 -4.67 -34.01 8.29
N PRO A 272 -3.46 -33.53 8.63
CA PRO A 272 -2.95 -33.60 10.00
C PRO A 272 -3.81 -32.85 11.03
N LEU A 273 -4.56 -31.83 10.59
CA LEU A 273 -5.45 -31.05 11.46
C LEU A 273 -6.85 -31.64 11.55
N LEU A 274 -7.38 -32.21 10.46
CA LEU A 274 -8.74 -32.76 10.42
C LEU A 274 -8.84 -34.22 10.90
N ALA A 275 -7.81 -35.02 10.68
CA ALA A 275 -7.85 -36.45 10.95
C ALA A 275 -7.26 -36.81 12.32
N ASP A 276 -7.36 -38.10 12.67
CA ASP A 276 -6.76 -38.65 13.88
C ASP A 276 -5.22 -38.50 13.84
N PRO A 277 -4.59 -37.87 14.85
CA PRO A 277 -3.13 -37.78 14.97
C PRO A 277 -2.39 -39.09 14.84
N ALA A 278 -3.00 -40.19 15.26
CA ALA A 278 -2.37 -41.51 15.20
C ALA A 278 -2.06 -41.93 13.75
N LEU A 279 -2.81 -41.39 12.77
CA LEU A 279 -2.52 -41.60 11.35
C LEU A 279 -1.24 -40.89 10.92
N PHE A 280 -0.91 -39.76 11.54
CA PHE A 280 0.24 -38.92 11.23
C PHE A 280 1.42 -39.11 12.20
N ALA A 281 1.53 -40.30 12.80
CA ALA A 281 2.65 -40.69 13.65
C ALA A 281 3.71 -41.52 12.89
N GLY A 282 4.94 -41.54 13.41
CA GLY A 282 6.03 -42.35 12.87
C GLY A 282 6.46 -41.89 11.48
N VAL A 283 6.49 -42.82 10.50
CA VAL A 283 6.86 -42.53 9.11
C VAL A 283 5.91 -41.58 8.39
N ARG A 284 4.68 -41.44 8.90
CA ARG A 284 3.68 -40.46 8.43
C ARG A 284 3.71 -39.17 9.26
N GLY A 285 4.73 -38.99 10.09
CA GLY A 285 5.02 -37.71 10.74
C GLY A 285 5.15 -36.64 9.68
N GLY A 286 4.07 -35.87 9.49
CA GLY A 286 3.96 -34.84 8.46
C GLY A 286 4.98 -33.73 8.68
N VAL A 287 5.21 -32.94 7.63
CA VAL A 287 5.98 -31.70 7.73
C VAL A 287 5.22 -30.68 8.57
N ARG A 288 5.95 -29.87 9.33
CA ARG A 288 5.34 -28.83 10.20
C ARG A 288 5.05 -27.54 9.46
N GLY A 289 5.45 -27.45 8.19
CA GLY A 289 5.08 -26.33 7.36
C GLY A 289 5.04 -26.67 5.88
N LEU A 290 4.58 -25.69 5.12
CA LEU A 290 4.58 -25.74 3.67
C LEU A 290 4.94 -24.36 3.16
N LEU A 291 5.91 -24.28 2.25
CA LEU A 291 6.24 -23.04 1.55
C LEU A 291 5.63 -23.05 0.15
N LEU A 292 4.69 -22.13 -0.09
CA LEU A 292 4.17 -21.82 -1.42
C LEU A 292 5.07 -20.80 -2.10
N TYR A 293 5.69 -21.14 -3.23
CA TYR A 293 6.53 -20.22 -3.99
C TYR A 293 6.16 -20.20 -5.46
N GLY A 294 6.38 -19.07 -6.14
CA GLY A 294 6.13 -18.96 -7.58
C GLY A 294 5.84 -17.52 -8.02
N PRO A 295 5.60 -17.27 -9.31
CA PRO A 295 5.29 -15.95 -9.85
C PRO A 295 4.18 -15.19 -9.08
N PRO A 296 4.25 -13.85 -9.02
CA PRO A 296 3.18 -13.04 -8.43
C PRO A 296 1.88 -13.19 -9.23
N GLY A 297 0.75 -12.92 -8.57
CA GLY A 297 -0.56 -12.94 -9.23
C GLY A 297 -1.09 -14.34 -9.60
N CYS A 298 -0.48 -15.42 -9.11
CA CYS A 298 -0.92 -16.80 -9.39
C CYS A 298 -1.71 -17.45 -8.23
N GLY A 299 -2.26 -16.66 -7.32
CA GLY A 299 -3.23 -17.16 -6.33
C GLY A 299 -2.66 -17.82 -5.08
N LYS A 300 -1.37 -17.65 -4.74
CA LYS A 300 -0.77 -18.20 -3.48
C LYS A 300 -1.54 -17.79 -2.22
N THR A 301 -1.77 -16.49 -2.03
CA THR A 301 -2.55 -15.96 -0.90
C THR A 301 -4.00 -16.41 -0.94
N MET A 302 -4.59 -16.58 -2.14
CA MET A 302 -5.95 -17.10 -2.29
C MET A 302 -6.04 -18.58 -1.90
N LEU A 303 -5.06 -19.38 -2.30
CA LEU A 303 -4.94 -20.79 -1.94
C LEU A 303 -4.80 -20.98 -0.41
N ALA A 304 -4.00 -20.12 0.25
CA ALA A 304 -3.88 -20.13 1.70
C ALA A 304 -5.20 -19.78 2.41
N ARG A 305 -5.95 -18.80 1.89
CA ARG A 305 -7.29 -18.47 2.40
C ARG A 305 -8.30 -19.58 2.16
N ALA A 306 -8.17 -20.30 1.03
CA ALA A 306 -8.98 -21.48 0.77
C ALA A 306 -8.73 -22.61 1.76
N ALA A 307 -7.47 -22.82 2.13
CA ALA A 307 -7.09 -23.71 3.22
C ALA A 307 -7.79 -23.33 4.53
N ALA A 308 -7.82 -22.03 4.86
CA ALA A 308 -8.45 -21.54 6.08
C ALA A 308 -9.96 -21.83 6.11
N ALA A 309 -10.66 -21.62 4.99
CA ALA A 309 -12.08 -21.88 4.88
C ALA A 309 -12.41 -23.38 5.05
N GLU A 310 -11.56 -24.25 4.50
CA GLU A 310 -11.74 -25.71 4.55
C GLU A 310 -11.43 -26.31 5.91
N LEU A 311 -10.51 -25.70 6.65
CA LEU A 311 -10.28 -26.03 8.06
C LEU A 311 -11.46 -25.64 8.94
N GLY A 312 -12.23 -24.61 8.56
CA GLY A 312 -13.45 -24.23 9.29
C GLY A 312 -13.18 -24.02 10.79
N GLU A 313 -14.01 -24.64 11.63
CA GLU A 313 -13.87 -24.56 13.10
C GLU A 313 -12.79 -25.49 13.68
N HIS A 314 -12.14 -26.32 12.85
CA HIS A 314 -11.18 -27.32 13.33
C HIS A 314 -9.81 -26.74 13.70
N ALA A 315 -9.46 -25.55 13.20
CA ALA A 315 -8.20 -24.89 13.52
C ALA A 315 -8.31 -23.36 13.44
N SER A 316 -7.61 -22.67 14.34
CA SER A 316 -7.47 -21.21 14.26
C SER A 316 -6.52 -20.83 13.11
N PHE A 317 -6.90 -19.87 12.26
CA PHE A 317 -6.03 -19.39 11.19
C PHE A 317 -5.51 -17.99 11.49
N PHE A 318 -4.18 -17.82 11.45
CA PHE A 318 -3.51 -16.54 11.65
C PHE A 318 -2.88 -16.07 10.34
N HIS A 319 -3.30 -14.93 9.81
CA HIS A 319 -2.69 -14.29 8.65
C HIS A 319 -1.75 -13.19 9.13
N VAL A 320 -0.45 -13.48 9.04
CA VAL A 320 0.62 -12.64 9.54
C VAL A 320 1.34 -12.02 8.35
N ARG A 321 1.32 -10.68 8.30
CA ARG A 321 2.06 -9.92 7.28
C ARG A 321 3.36 -9.38 7.87
N PRO A 322 4.32 -8.98 7.03
CA PRO A 322 5.59 -8.45 7.51
C PRO A 322 5.40 -7.22 8.43
N GLY A 323 4.42 -6.37 8.13
CA GLY A 323 4.09 -5.20 8.95
C GLY A 323 3.41 -5.49 10.30
N ASP A 324 2.94 -6.73 10.55
CA ASP A 324 2.43 -7.12 11.86
C ASP A 324 3.56 -7.47 12.84
N VAL A 325 4.68 -7.96 12.29
CA VAL A 325 5.86 -8.41 13.04
C VAL A 325 6.92 -7.31 13.11
N MET A 326 7.18 -6.60 12.02
CA MET A 326 8.28 -5.65 11.92
C MET A 326 7.93 -4.30 12.57
N SER A 327 8.73 -3.89 13.54
CA SER A 327 8.70 -2.57 14.18
C SER A 327 9.94 -1.75 13.82
N LYS A 328 9.80 -0.41 13.89
CA LYS A 328 10.92 0.53 13.76
C LYS A 328 11.80 0.58 15.02
N PHE A 329 11.29 0.12 16.16
CA PHE A 329 12.00 0.13 17.43
C PHE A 329 12.75 -1.19 17.65
N TYR A 330 13.97 -1.11 18.18
CA TYR A 330 14.76 -2.31 18.49
C TYR A 330 14.11 -3.13 19.59
N GLY A 331 14.10 -4.45 19.44
CA GLY A 331 13.54 -5.37 20.44
C GLY A 331 12.02 -5.56 20.33
N ASP A 332 11.29 -4.59 19.79
CA ASP A 332 9.84 -4.67 19.64
C ASP A 332 9.40 -5.75 18.67
N SER A 333 10.13 -5.95 17.56
CA SER A 333 9.82 -7.01 16.59
C SER A 333 9.94 -8.40 17.22
N GLN A 334 10.95 -8.63 18.05
CA GLN A 334 11.13 -9.91 18.77
C GLN A 334 10.03 -10.12 19.81
N ARG A 335 9.66 -9.08 20.55
CA ARG A 335 8.52 -9.13 21.49
C ARG A 335 7.20 -9.42 20.76
N ARG A 336 7.00 -8.88 19.56
CA ARG A 336 5.83 -9.19 18.71
C ARG A 336 5.82 -10.65 18.26
N VAL A 337 6.98 -11.22 17.90
CA VAL A 337 7.08 -12.67 17.61
C VAL A 337 6.72 -13.50 18.83
N GLN A 338 7.23 -13.15 20.02
CA GLN A 338 6.89 -13.86 21.26
C GLN A 338 5.41 -13.73 21.66
N ALA A 339 4.82 -12.54 21.49
CA ALA A 339 3.41 -12.31 21.72
C ALA A 339 2.53 -13.12 20.76
N LEU A 340 2.91 -13.15 19.47
CA LEU A 340 2.24 -13.95 18.46
C LEU A 340 2.37 -15.45 18.76
N GLU A 341 3.55 -15.91 19.15
CA GLU A 341 3.79 -17.30 19.57
C GLU A 341 2.85 -17.71 20.70
N ALA A 342 2.81 -16.91 21.77
CA ALA A 342 1.95 -17.18 22.92
C ALA A 342 0.46 -17.17 22.52
N LEU A 343 0.04 -16.21 21.69
CA LEU A 343 -1.33 -16.14 21.18
C LEU A 343 -1.72 -17.35 20.33
N VAL A 344 -0.83 -17.80 19.45
CA VAL A 344 -1.05 -18.98 18.59
C VAL A 344 -1.10 -20.26 19.43
N LYS A 345 -0.27 -20.38 20.47
CA LYS A 345 -0.29 -21.50 21.40
C LYS A 345 -1.62 -21.59 22.15
N GLU A 346 -2.13 -20.47 22.65
CA GLU A 346 -3.44 -20.39 23.30
C GLU A 346 -4.60 -20.78 22.36
N ALA A 347 -4.41 -20.58 21.06
CA ALA A 347 -5.41 -20.87 20.02
C ALA A 347 -5.21 -22.21 19.29
N SER A 348 -4.31 -23.07 19.77
CA SER A 348 -4.00 -24.37 19.16
C SER A 348 -5.21 -25.31 19.22
N PRO A 349 -5.53 -26.09 18.16
CA PRO A 349 -4.80 -26.25 16.88
C PRO A 349 -4.86 -25.00 16.00
N ALA A 350 -3.74 -24.66 15.36
CA ALA A 350 -3.63 -23.42 14.59
C ALA A 350 -2.75 -23.53 13.33
N VAL A 351 -3.07 -22.73 12.33
CA VAL A 351 -2.24 -22.49 11.14
C VAL A 351 -1.75 -21.05 11.15
N VAL A 352 -0.44 -20.87 11.06
CA VAL A 352 0.20 -19.57 10.93
C VAL A 352 0.58 -19.37 9.46
N PHE A 353 -0.19 -18.53 8.77
CA PHE A 353 0.10 -18.11 7.41
C PHE A 353 0.98 -16.86 7.41
N LEU A 354 2.23 -17.04 7.02
CA LEU A 354 3.21 -15.99 6.81
C LEU A 354 3.15 -15.58 5.32
N ASP A 355 2.61 -14.40 5.01
CA ASP A 355 2.60 -13.88 3.64
C ASP A 355 3.86 -13.05 3.37
N GLU A 356 4.34 -13.07 2.12
CA GLU A 356 5.60 -12.40 1.70
C GLU A 356 6.80 -12.78 2.58
N VAL A 357 6.99 -14.08 2.82
CA VAL A 357 8.01 -14.57 3.77
C VAL A 357 9.44 -14.20 3.40
N ASP A 358 9.74 -13.87 2.14
CA ASP A 358 11.04 -13.37 1.71
C ASP A 358 11.42 -12.05 2.40
N SER A 359 10.44 -11.24 2.80
CA SER A 359 10.69 -10.03 3.56
C SER A 359 11.10 -10.30 5.02
N LEU A 360 10.79 -11.48 5.56
CA LEU A 360 11.06 -11.88 6.94
C LEU A 360 12.20 -12.90 7.05
N LEU A 361 12.30 -13.80 6.09
CA LEU A 361 13.18 -14.99 6.06
C LEU A 361 14.09 -15.02 4.82
N GLY A 362 14.36 -13.84 4.23
CA GLY A 362 15.21 -13.71 3.06
C GLY A 362 16.71 -13.99 3.32
N SER A 363 17.46 -14.38 2.29
CA SER A 363 18.88 -14.70 2.33
C SER A 363 19.71 -13.53 2.90
N ARG A 364 20.64 -13.86 3.80
CA ARG A 364 21.30 -12.92 4.73
C ARG A 364 22.60 -12.30 4.19
N ASP A 365 22.90 -12.49 2.90
CA ASP A 365 24.24 -12.33 2.33
C ASP A 365 24.61 -10.88 1.93
N GLY A 366 23.77 -9.89 2.28
CA GLY A 366 24.06 -8.48 2.06
C GLY A 366 24.71 -7.81 3.28
N SER A 367 25.79 -7.04 3.07
CA SER A 367 26.46 -6.19 4.08
C SER A 367 25.64 -4.97 4.53
N GLY A 368 24.31 -5.04 4.48
CA GLY A 368 23.36 -3.96 4.79
C GLY A 368 22.06 -4.43 5.43
N VAL A 369 21.91 -5.71 5.77
CA VAL A 369 20.75 -6.18 6.54
C VAL A 369 20.89 -5.68 7.98
N ALA A 370 19.96 -4.81 8.41
CA ALA A 370 19.94 -4.26 9.75
C ALA A 370 19.94 -5.39 10.80
N GLU A 371 20.72 -5.23 11.87
CA GLU A 371 20.82 -6.22 12.96
C GLU A 371 19.45 -6.59 13.56
N HIS A 372 18.56 -5.60 13.63
CA HIS A 372 17.15 -5.71 14.02
C HIS A 372 16.39 -6.77 13.20
N HIS A 373 16.63 -6.81 11.88
CA HIS A 373 15.97 -7.74 10.96
C HIS A 373 16.49 -9.17 11.18
N ARG A 374 17.81 -9.33 11.36
CA ARG A 374 18.44 -10.63 11.67
C ARG A 374 17.91 -11.20 12.99
N ALA A 375 17.81 -10.37 14.03
CA ALA A 375 17.31 -10.79 15.32
C ALA A 375 15.83 -11.22 15.26
N THR A 376 15.02 -10.53 14.47
CA THR A 376 13.61 -10.91 14.24
C THR A 376 13.49 -12.21 13.46
N THR A 377 14.31 -12.37 12.41
CA THR A 377 14.41 -13.60 11.62
C THR A 377 14.76 -14.79 12.52
N ASN A 378 15.76 -14.63 13.39
CA ASN A 378 16.16 -15.68 14.33
C ASN A 378 15.04 -16.03 15.31
N ALA A 379 14.36 -15.03 15.88
CA ALA A 379 13.22 -15.27 16.76
C ALA A 379 12.09 -16.05 16.06
N LEU A 380 11.81 -15.75 14.79
CA LEU A 380 10.82 -16.48 13.99
C LEU A 380 11.27 -17.94 13.72
N LEU A 381 12.55 -18.17 13.40
CA LEU A 381 13.07 -19.52 13.21
C LEU A 381 13.09 -20.33 14.50
N GLU A 382 13.46 -19.70 15.62
CA GLU A 382 13.40 -20.30 16.96
C GLU A 382 11.97 -20.69 17.32
N TRP A 383 10.99 -19.83 17.00
CA TRP A 383 9.58 -20.14 17.17
C TRP A 383 9.14 -21.35 16.33
N MET A 384 9.56 -21.42 15.06
CA MET A 384 9.29 -22.57 14.19
C MET A 384 9.93 -23.87 14.71
N ASP A 385 11.10 -23.80 15.35
CA ASP A 385 11.81 -24.94 15.96
C ASP A 385 11.21 -25.36 17.33
N GLY A 386 10.64 -24.39 18.06
CA GLY A 386 10.20 -24.53 19.47
C GLY A 386 9.03 -25.50 19.70
N PHE A 387 8.29 -25.88 18.67
CA PHE A 387 7.12 -26.76 18.76
C PHE A 387 7.45 -28.27 18.79
N ASN A 388 8.70 -28.62 19.07
CA ASN A 388 9.17 -30.00 19.08
C ASN A 388 8.69 -30.86 20.26
N THR A 389 7.94 -30.29 21.21
CA THR A 389 7.45 -31.00 22.40
C THR A 389 6.21 -31.86 22.17
N GLY A 390 5.58 -31.76 20.99
CA GLY A 390 4.48 -32.66 20.55
C GLY A 390 3.10 -32.37 21.15
N LEU A 391 2.98 -31.36 22.02
CA LEU A 391 1.72 -30.98 22.66
C LEU A 391 0.92 -29.95 21.83
N GLU A 392 1.60 -29.16 21.01
CA GLU A 392 1.03 -28.03 20.29
C GLU A 392 0.92 -28.35 18.79
N ARG A 393 -0.31 -28.31 18.25
CA ARG A 393 -0.59 -28.55 16.83
C ARG A 393 -0.59 -27.23 16.07
N VAL A 394 0.61 -26.73 15.79
CA VAL A 394 0.82 -25.50 15.04
C VAL A 394 1.51 -25.83 13.72
N PHE A 395 0.91 -25.37 12.62
CA PHE A 395 1.45 -25.57 11.26
C PHE A 395 1.79 -24.22 10.63
N PHE A 396 2.93 -24.13 9.97
CA PHE A 396 3.38 -22.92 9.30
C PHE A 396 3.15 -22.98 7.80
N LEU A 397 2.34 -22.08 7.26
CA LEU A 397 2.17 -21.91 5.82
C LEU A 397 2.89 -20.64 5.38
N GLY A 398 3.91 -20.75 4.54
CA GLY A 398 4.60 -19.60 3.97
C GLY A 398 4.15 -19.33 2.55
N ALA A 399 4.09 -18.06 2.13
CA ALA A 399 3.99 -17.69 0.73
C ALA A 399 5.08 -16.69 0.33
N THR A 400 5.72 -16.91 -0.83
CA THR A 400 6.69 -15.97 -1.41
C THR A 400 6.61 -15.90 -2.93
N ASN A 401 6.94 -14.73 -3.48
CA ASN A 401 7.14 -14.56 -4.92
C ASN A 401 8.57 -14.88 -5.38
N ARG A 402 9.50 -15.03 -4.43
CA ARG A 402 10.94 -15.17 -4.65
C ARG A 402 11.46 -16.39 -3.89
N GLY A 403 11.11 -17.58 -4.38
CA GLY A 403 11.53 -18.83 -3.74
C GLY A 403 13.05 -18.97 -3.63
N GLU A 404 13.77 -18.36 -4.58
CA GLU A 404 15.23 -18.30 -4.62
C GLU A 404 15.86 -17.43 -3.53
N SER A 405 15.13 -16.46 -2.99
CA SER A 405 15.66 -15.53 -1.99
C SER A 405 15.41 -16.00 -0.55
N ILE A 406 14.89 -17.21 -0.34
CA ILE A 406 14.63 -17.74 1.01
C ILE A 406 15.89 -18.40 1.56
N ASP A 407 16.20 -18.10 2.82
CA ASP A 407 17.30 -18.72 3.56
C ASP A 407 17.13 -20.24 3.65
N GLU A 408 18.20 -21.01 3.44
CA GLU A 408 18.20 -22.47 3.57
C GLU A 408 17.75 -22.91 4.96
N ALA A 409 18.08 -22.12 5.98
CA ALA A 409 17.60 -22.36 7.34
C ALA A 409 16.07 -22.40 7.40
N ALA A 410 15.37 -21.46 6.74
CA ALA A 410 13.92 -21.41 6.70
C ALA A 410 13.32 -22.56 5.88
N LEU A 411 13.91 -22.90 4.73
CA LEU A 411 13.45 -24.03 3.89
C LEU A 411 13.42 -25.34 4.68
N ARG A 412 14.44 -25.59 5.51
CA ARG A 412 14.50 -26.78 6.37
C ARG A 412 13.39 -26.83 7.43
N ARG A 413 12.89 -25.68 7.91
CA ARG A 413 11.80 -25.62 8.90
C ARG A 413 10.42 -25.81 8.30
N PHE A 414 10.20 -25.28 7.10
CA PHE A 414 8.96 -25.60 6.37
C PHE A 414 8.93 -27.10 6.06
N GLY A 415 10.04 -27.70 5.63
CA GLY A 415 10.14 -29.14 5.39
C GLY A 415 9.61 -29.56 4.02
N GLU A 416 8.56 -28.91 3.52
CA GLU A 416 8.08 -29.05 2.14
C GLU A 416 7.90 -27.70 1.46
N ALA A 417 8.12 -27.67 0.15
CA ALA A 417 7.89 -26.51 -0.69
C ALA A 417 7.12 -26.91 -1.96
N ALA A 418 6.04 -26.19 -2.25
CA ALA A 418 5.19 -26.40 -3.41
C ALA A 418 5.27 -25.20 -4.38
N GLU A 419 5.63 -25.49 -5.63
CA GLU A 419 5.65 -24.49 -6.69
C GLU A 419 4.23 -24.20 -7.19
N VAL A 420 3.87 -22.92 -7.20
CA VAL A 420 2.66 -22.38 -7.82
C VAL A 420 3.04 -21.87 -9.21
N GLU A 421 2.82 -22.72 -10.20
CA GLU A 421 3.13 -22.46 -11.61
C GLU A 421 2.16 -21.44 -12.24
N LEU A 422 2.51 -20.91 -13.41
CA LEU A 422 1.56 -20.13 -14.23
C LEU A 422 0.34 -20.97 -14.62
N PRO A 423 -0.82 -20.35 -14.82
CA PRO A 423 -2.03 -21.07 -15.19
C PRO A 423 -1.90 -21.74 -16.57
N SER A 424 -2.32 -23.00 -16.64
CA SER A 424 -2.46 -23.76 -17.89
C SER A 424 -3.51 -23.12 -18.82
N LEU A 425 -3.53 -23.55 -20.09
CA LEU A 425 -4.57 -23.11 -21.03
C LEU A 425 -5.98 -23.35 -20.49
N GLU A 426 -6.22 -24.53 -19.91
CA GLU A 426 -7.49 -24.90 -19.29
C GLU A 426 -7.84 -24.02 -18.10
N ALA A 427 -6.86 -23.69 -17.25
CA ALA A 427 -7.04 -22.80 -16.12
C ALA A 427 -7.36 -21.37 -16.56
N ARG A 428 -6.65 -20.84 -17.57
CA ARG A 428 -6.94 -19.52 -18.15
C ARG A 428 -8.33 -19.46 -18.79
N LEU A 429 -8.70 -20.48 -19.56
CA LEU A 429 -10.03 -20.59 -20.16
C LEU A 429 -11.13 -20.61 -19.09
N SER A 430 -10.93 -21.41 -18.04
CA SER A 430 -11.86 -21.51 -16.91
C SER A 430 -12.00 -20.16 -16.19
N LEU A 431 -10.88 -19.47 -15.95
CA LEU A 431 -10.88 -18.14 -15.31
C LEU A 431 -11.60 -17.11 -16.17
N ILE A 432 -11.27 -17.00 -17.46
CA ILE A 432 -11.93 -16.06 -18.38
C ILE A 432 -13.44 -16.34 -18.41
N THR A 433 -13.82 -17.61 -18.52
CA THR A 433 -15.23 -18.01 -18.54
C THR A 433 -15.94 -17.62 -17.25
N HIS A 434 -15.32 -17.90 -16.09
CA HIS A 434 -15.85 -17.55 -14.78
C HIS A 434 -16.03 -16.03 -14.63
N LEU A 435 -15.02 -15.24 -15.02
CA LEU A 435 -15.09 -13.78 -14.93
C LEU A 435 -16.16 -13.18 -15.85
N VAL A 436 -16.31 -13.70 -17.08
CA VAL A 436 -17.35 -13.23 -18.01
C VAL A 436 -18.75 -13.59 -17.51
N ILE A 437 -18.93 -14.79 -16.93
CA ILE A 437 -20.22 -15.20 -16.33
C ILE A 437 -20.53 -14.36 -15.09
N SER A 438 -19.55 -14.10 -14.23
CA SER A 438 -19.71 -13.24 -13.05
C SER A 438 -20.12 -11.83 -13.48
N ALA A 439 -19.46 -11.26 -14.49
CA ALA A 439 -19.80 -9.95 -15.03
C ALA A 439 -21.23 -9.91 -15.59
N ALA A 440 -21.69 -10.99 -16.23
CA ALA A 440 -23.08 -11.11 -16.67
C ALA A 440 -24.08 -11.12 -15.50
N GLY A 441 -23.73 -11.74 -14.37
CA GLY A 441 -24.50 -11.69 -13.13
C GLY A 441 -24.65 -10.27 -12.57
N ASP A 442 -23.64 -9.43 -12.75
CA ASP A 442 -23.64 -8.00 -12.38
C ASP A 442 -24.34 -7.10 -13.42
N GLY A 443 -24.91 -7.69 -14.47
CA GLY A 443 -25.64 -6.98 -15.53
C GLY A 443 -24.75 -6.46 -16.66
N HIS A 444 -23.46 -6.82 -16.71
CA HIS A 444 -22.57 -6.48 -17.82
C HIS A 444 -22.79 -7.46 -18.98
N ARG A 445 -23.21 -6.94 -20.13
CA ARG A 445 -23.54 -7.76 -21.30
C ARG A 445 -22.28 -8.13 -22.09
N SER A 446 -22.31 -9.28 -22.75
CA SER A 446 -21.23 -9.79 -23.60
C SER A 446 -21.81 -10.44 -24.86
N GLU A 447 -21.17 -10.18 -26.02
CA GLU A 447 -21.45 -10.84 -27.30
C GLU A 447 -20.45 -11.97 -27.60
N LEU A 448 -19.61 -12.35 -26.64
CA LEU A 448 -18.59 -13.38 -26.82
C LEU A 448 -19.19 -14.78 -26.96
N GLN A 449 -18.70 -15.53 -27.94
CA GLN A 449 -18.97 -16.94 -28.12
C GLN A 449 -17.95 -17.82 -27.36
N LYS A 450 -18.26 -19.10 -27.16
CA LYS A 450 -17.33 -20.05 -26.53
C LYS A 450 -16.00 -20.17 -27.29
N CYS A 451 -16.02 -20.08 -28.61
CA CYS A 451 -14.80 -20.09 -29.43
C CYS A 451 -13.93 -18.84 -29.19
N ASP A 452 -14.55 -17.68 -28.95
CA ASP A 452 -13.83 -16.44 -28.65
C ASP A 452 -13.05 -16.57 -27.34
N LEU A 453 -13.66 -17.16 -26.31
CA LEU A 453 -13.01 -17.40 -25.03
C LEU A 453 -11.79 -18.33 -25.18
N HIS A 454 -11.88 -19.32 -26.06
CA HIS A 454 -10.76 -20.21 -26.36
C HIS A 454 -9.60 -19.46 -27.02
N ILE A 455 -9.89 -18.64 -28.03
CA ILE A 455 -8.88 -17.82 -28.72
C ILE A 455 -8.21 -16.84 -27.74
N ILE A 456 -8.99 -16.22 -26.84
CA ILE A 456 -8.42 -15.33 -25.80
C ILE A 456 -7.52 -16.13 -24.84
N ALA A 457 -7.90 -17.34 -24.44
CA ALA A 457 -7.09 -18.19 -23.56
C ALA A 457 -5.77 -18.64 -24.22
N GLU A 458 -5.78 -18.92 -25.53
CA GLU A 458 -4.57 -19.22 -26.31
C GLU A 458 -3.64 -17.99 -26.39
N ARG A 459 -4.20 -16.80 -26.64
CA ARG A 459 -3.43 -15.54 -26.75
C ARG A 459 -2.91 -14.99 -25.42
N THR A 460 -3.30 -15.57 -24.30
CA THR A 460 -2.86 -15.18 -22.94
C THR A 460 -1.80 -16.12 -22.38
N GLU A 461 -1.06 -16.83 -23.25
CA GLU A 461 0.08 -17.64 -22.81
C GLU A 461 1.10 -16.80 -22.02
N GLY A 462 1.49 -17.29 -20.84
CA GLY A 462 2.42 -16.59 -19.95
C GLY A 462 1.79 -15.58 -18.99
N PHE A 463 0.48 -15.36 -19.06
CA PHE A 463 -0.22 -14.46 -18.13
C PHE A 463 -0.42 -15.13 -16.77
N SER A 464 -0.29 -14.36 -15.69
CA SER A 464 -0.74 -14.79 -14.36
C SER A 464 -2.27 -14.70 -14.24
N LEU A 465 -2.86 -15.25 -13.17
CA LEU A 465 -4.30 -15.12 -12.92
C LEU A 465 -4.69 -13.64 -12.78
N ALA A 466 -3.85 -12.83 -12.14
CA ALA A 466 -4.05 -11.38 -12.01
C ALA A 466 -3.97 -10.65 -13.35
N ASP A 467 -3.08 -11.07 -14.26
CA ASP A 467 -3.01 -10.47 -15.61
C ASP A 467 -4.25 -10.80 -16.43
N VAL A 468 -4.80 -12.01 -16.29
CA VAL A 468 -6.06 -12.41 -16.95
C VAL A 468 -7.25 -11.64 -16.37
N ASP A 469 -7.34 -11.49 -15.06
CA ASP A 469 -8.36 -10.65 -14.42
C ASP A 469 -8.26 -9.19 -14.90
N GLY A 470 -7.04 -8.64 -14.91
CA GLY A 470 -6.77 -7.32 -15.45
C GLY A 470 -7.17 -7.18 -16.93
N LEU A 471 -6.89 -8.17 -17.76
CA LEU A 471 -7.30 -8.19 -19.17
C LEU A 471 -8.82 -8.11 -19.32
N VAL A 472 -9.56 -8.93 -18.58
CA VAL A 472 -11.03 -8.91 -18.60
C VAL A 472 -11.53 -7.52 -18.16
N GLN A 473 -11.01 -6.98 -17.06
CA GLN A 473 -11.38 -5.64 -16.59
C GLN A 473 -11.10 -4.56 -17.63
N GLN A 474 -9.94 -4.60 -18.31
CA GLN A 474 -9.62 -3.65 -19.38
C GLN A 474 -10.57 -3.76 -20.57
N ALA A 475 -10.95 -4.98 -20.97
CA ALA A 475 -11.89 -5.19 -22.06
C ALA A 475 -13.29 -4.63 -21.74
N PHE A 476 -13.78 -4.81 -20.50
CA PHE A 476 -15.05 -4.23 -20.07
C PHE A 476 -14.98 -2.71 -19.92
N LEU A 477 -13.85 -2.17 -19.45
CA LEU A 477 -13.62 -0.71 -19.38
C LEU A 477 -13.51 -0.06 -20.76
N ALA A 478 -12.97 -0.77 -21.76
CA ALA A 478 -12.85 -0.26 -23.12
C ALA A 478 -14.22 0.12 -23.72
N VAL A 479 -15.27 -0.65 -23.41
CA VAL A 479 -16.65 -0.33 -23.80
C VAL A 479 -17.07 1.07 -23.33
N LEU A 480 -16.70 1.44 -22.10
CA LEU A 480 -17.03 2.75 -21.53
C LEU A 480 -16.24 3.89 -22.18
N ARG A 481 -15.02 3.61 -22.67
CA ARG A 481 -14.18 4.58 -23.38
C ARG A 481 -14.74 4.92 -24.77
N GLU A 482 -15.47 3.98 -25.37
CA GLU A 482 -16.06 4.14 -26.70
C GLU A 482 -17.45 4.81 -26.70
N LEU A 483 -18.04 5.03 -25.52
CA LEU A 483 -19.37 5.64 -25.41
C LEU A 483 -19.40 7.08 -25.97
N PRO A 484 -20.32 7.41 -26.89
CA PRO A 484 -20.45 8.77 -27.41
C PRO A 484 -20.90 9.73 -26.31
N GLY A 485 -20.00 10.65 -25.92
CA GLY A 485 -20.23 11.60 -24.83
C GLY A 485 -19.79 11.11 -23.44
N GLY A 486 -19.09 9.96 -23.36
CA GLY A 486 -18.51 9.42 -22.14
C GLY A 486 -19.52 8.91 -21.11
N VAL A 487 -19.02 8.57 -19.93
CA VAL A 487 -19.84 8.06 -18.80
C VAL A 487 -20.61 9.22 -18.17
N LYS A 488 -21.94 9.10 -18.12
CA LYS A 488 -22.85 10.11 -17.56
C LYS A 488 -23.31 9.72 -16.15
N PRO A 489 -23.56 10.69 -15.25
CA PRO A 489 -24.15 10.41 -13.94
C PRO A 489 -25.51 9.71 -14.07
N GLY A 490 -25.73 8.64 -13.31
CA GLY A 490 -26.97 7.85 -13.32
C GLY A 490 -27.08 6.78 -14.41
N MET A 491 -26.03 6.59 -15.23
CA MET A 491 -25.95 5.51 -16.22
C MET A 491 -25.93 4.14 -15.51
N ARG A 492 -26.75 3.20 -16.00
CA ARG A 492 -26.86 1.83 -15.46
C ARG A 492 -26.13 0.83 -16.35
N PRO A 493 -25.75 -0.36 -15.85
CA PRO A 493 -25.12 -1.40 -16.67
C PRO A 493 -25.90 -1.77 -17.93
N ALA A 494 -27.24 -1.74 -17.87
CA ALA A 494 -28.12 -2.00 -19.01
C ALA A 494 -28.01 -0.97 -20.14
N ASP A 495 -27.54 0.25 -19.83
CA ASP A 495 -27.37 1.34 -20.80
C ASP A 495 -26.01 1.22 -21.54
N VAL A 496 -25.11 0.36 -21.04
CA VAL A 496 -23.77 0.13 -21.61
C VAL A 496 -23.86 -0.97 -22.69
N PRO A 497 -23.29 -0.75 -23.90
CA PRO A 497 -23.21 -1.78 -24.94
C PRO A 497 -22.53 -3.07 -24.45
N PRO A 498 -22.80 -4.22 -25.06
CA PRO A 498 -22.11 -5.45 -24.71
C PRO A 498 -20.63 -5.41 -25.09
N VAL A 499 -19.80 -6.11 -24.32
CA VAL A 499 -18.39 -6.32 -24.68
C VAL A 499 -18.30 -7.27 -25.88
N LYS A 500 -17.38 -6.97 -26.80
CA LYS A 500 -17.11 -7.72 -28.03
C LYS A 500 -15.67 -8.23 -28.04
N PHE A 501 -15.37 -9.18 -28.92
CA PHE A 501 -14.00 -9.69 -29.10
C PHE A 501 -12.98 -8.58 -29.42
N ALA A 502 -13.38 -7.55 -30.18
CA ALA A 502 -12.51 -6.43 -30.51
C ALA A 502 -11.98 -5.67 -29.27
N HIS A 503 -12.77 -5.59 -28.19
CA HIS A 503 -12.31 -4.96 -26.95
C HIS A 503 -11.26 -5.80 -26.22
N PHE A 504 -11.37 -7.14 -26.30
CA PHE A 504 -10.35 -8.05 -25.80
C PHE A 504 -9.08 -8.01 -26.64
N ASP A 505 -9.21 -7.90 -27.96
CA ASP A 505 -8.06 -7.76 -28.87
C ASP A 505 -7.28 -6.47 -28.58
N GLY A 506 -7.98 -5.34 -28.40
CA GLY A 506 -7.36 -4.09 -27.97
C GLY A 506 -6.71 -4.20 -26.58
N ALA A 507 -7.39 -4.81 -25.61
CA ALA A 507 -6.85 -5.00 -24.28
C ALA A 507 -5.60 -5.90 -24.26
N LEU A 508 -5.52 -6.92 -25.12
CA LEU A 508 -4.35 -7.78 -25.27
C LEU A 508 -3.13 -7.00 -25.77
N GLN A 509 -3.33 -6.05 -26.69
CA GLN A 509 -2.26 -5.17 -27.19
C GLN A 509 -1.72 -4.30 -26.06
N ASP A 510 -2.60 -3.73 -25.24
CA ASP A 510 -2.24 -2.87 -24.10
C ASP A 510 -1.58 -3.66 -22.94
N THR A 511 -2.01 -4.91 -22.71
CA THR A 511 -1.59 -5.73 -21.56
C THR A 511 -0.28 -6.50 -21.81
N SER A 512 0.23 -6.52 -23.06
CA SER A 512 1.50 -7.16 -23.44
C SER A 512 2.76 -6.66 -22.66
N GLY A 513 2.59 -5.67 -21.77
CA GLY A 513 3.61 -5.08 -20.90
C GLY A 513 3.81 -5.71 -19.50
N THR A 514 2.85 -6.43 -18.90
CA THR A 514 2.92 -6.90 -17.49
C THR A 514 3.42 -8.35 -17.37
N SER A 515 4.72 -8.57 -17.17
CA SER A 515 5.47 -8.74 -15.91
C SER A 515 5.63 -10.19 -15.41
N ALA A 516 4.66 -11.10 -15.48
CA ALA A 516 4.82 -12.45 -14.91
C ALA A 516 5.79 -13.35 -15.72
N LEU A 517 5.57 -13.51 -17.03
CA LEU A 517 6.47 -14.29 -17.90
C LEU A 517 7.89 -13.69 -17.97
N LYS A 518 8.01 -12.35 -18.03
CA LYS A 518 9.32 -11.66 -18.02
C LYS A 518 10.07 -11.89 -16.71
N GLN A 519 9.38 -11.86 -15.58
CA GLN A 519 9.98 -12.15 -14.26
C GLN A 519 10.39 -13.62 -14.14
N MET A 520 9.56 -14.56 -14.60
CA MET A 520 9.93 -15.99 -14.59
C MET A 520 11.09 -16.32 -15.54
N LEU A 521 11.10 -15.74 -16.74
CA LEU A 521 12.22 -15.91 -17.67
C LEU A 521 13.51 -15.31 -17.12
N LYS A 522 13.42 -14.18 -16.41
CA LYS A 522 14.56 -13.58 -15.69
C LYS A 522 15.07 -14.51 -14.59
N ALA A 523 14.19 -15.01 -13.72
CA ALA A 523 14.55 -15.93 -12.64
C ALA A 523 15.14 -17.26 -13.16
N ARG A 524 14.62 -17.80 -14.27
CA ARG A 524 15.18 -19.01 -14.92
C ARG A 524 16.51 -18.74 -15.64
N ALA A 525 16.70 -17.54 -16.19
CA ALA A 525 17.95 -17.15 -16.84
C ALA A 525 19.09 -16.99 -15.82
N GLU A 526 18.82 -16.39 -14.66
CA GLU A 526 19.77 -16.24 -13.56
C GLU A 526 20.24 -17.60 -13.00
N LYS A 527 19.37 -18.62 -13.02
CA LYS A 527 19.71 -20.03 -12.68
C LYS A 527 20.59 -20.76 -13.70
N ARG A 528 20.64 -20.32 -14.96
CA ARG A 528 21.48 -20.95 -16.00
C ARG A 528 22.89 -20.35 -16.08
N SER A 529 23.10 -19.20 -15.44
CA SER A 529 24.39 -18.48 -15.41
C SER A 529 25.23 -18.76 -14.16
N LEU A 530 24.72 -19.55 -13.22
CA LEU A 530 25.42 -20.13 -12.07
C LEU A 530 25.62 -21.63 -12.33
#